data_AF-A0A4U0P875-F1
#
_entry.id   AF-A0A4U0P875-F1
#
_cell.length_a   1.000
_cell.length_b   1.000
_cell.length_c   1.000
_cell.angle_alpha   90.00
_cell.angle_beta   90.00
_cell.angle_gamma   90.00
#
_symmetry.space_group_name_H-M   'P 1'
#
loop_
_entity.id
_entity.type
_entity.pdbx_description
1 polymer ?
#
loop_
_entity_poly.entity_id
_entity_poly.type
_entity_poly.pdbx_seq_one_letter_code
_entity_poly.pdbx_strand_id
1 'polypeptide(L)'
;MEKIDWAISYDKRKQIVNEVQEGKLTPNTEMKNGICELPFKFPLVSNGGNDIWITTNKNNGTRTIKFWISRGFFESPQTYFIYTDALESQQYYQDLIKNYPEHNWKLEENWFRITERL
;
A
#
# COMPACT_ATOMS: atom_id res chain seq x y z
N MET A 1 6.04 -12.06 -11.72
CA MET A 1 6.61 -12.08 -10.36
C MET A 1 5.69 -11.43 -9.33
N GLU A 2 5.12 -10.25 -9.58
CA GLU A 2 4.22 -9.56 -8.63
C GLU A 2 3.03 -10.40 -8.14
N LYS A 3 2.36 -11.17 -9.01
CA LYS A 3 1.25 -12.04 -8.61
C LYS A 3 1.66 -13.14 -7.62
N ILE A 4 2.89 -13.65 -7.74
CA ILE A 4 3.43 -14.68 -6.85
C ILE A 4 3.80 -14.04 -5.51
N ASP A 5 4.47 -12.88 -5.53
CA ASP A 5 4.78 -12.11 -4.32
C ASP A 5 3.51 -11.68 -3.57
N TRP A 6 2.46 -11.29 -4.30
CA TRP A 6 1.15 -11.03 -3.73
C TRP A 6 0.64 -12.24 -2.94
N ALA A 7 0.57 -13.40 -3.59
CA ALA A 7 0.03 -14.62 -2.99
C ALA A 7 0.85 -15.10 -1.77
N ILE A 8 2.18 -15.09 -1.86
CA ILE A 8 3.06 -15.58 -0.78
C ILE A 8 2.98 -14.69 0.47
N SER A 9 2.95 -13.38 0.28
CA SER A 9 3.03 -12.41 1.37
C SER A 9 1.67 -11.83 1.78
N TYR A 10 0.57 -12.31 1.20
CA TYR A 10 -0.78 -11.78 1.43
C TYR A 10 -1.17 -11.79 2.91
N ASP A 11 -1.07 -12.93 3.58
CA ASP A 11 -1.47 -13.06 4.99
C ASP A 11 -0.64 -12.15 5.90
N LYS A 12 0.64 -11.96 5.57
CA LYS A 12 1.51 -11.04 6.31
C LYS A 12 1.10 -9.58 6.09
N ARG A 13 0.76 -9.20 4.86
CA ARG A 13 0.22 -7.85 4.55
C ARG A 13 -1.11 -7.61 5.26
N LYS A 14 -1.99 -8.61 5.31
CA LYS A 14 -3.25 -8.55 6.05
C LYS A 14 -3.04 -8.37 7.55
N GLN A 15 -2.08 -9.08 8.15
CA GLN A 15 -1.70 -8.88 9.55
C GLN A 15 -1.25 -7.42 9.80
N ILE A 16 -0.40 -6.88 8.93
CA ILE A 16 0.08 -5.49 9.03
C ILE A 16 -1.08 -4.49 8.92
N VAL A 17 -2.01 -4.70 7.98
CA VAL A 17 -3.21 -3.87 7.87
C VAL A 17 -4.00 -3.87 9.18
N ASN A 18 -4.22 -5.04 9.79
CA ASN A 18 -4.91 -5.14 11.07
C ASN A 18 -4.16 -4.40 12.18
N GLU A 19 -2.85 -4.59 12.30
CA GLU A 19 -2.02 -3.90 13.30
C GLU A 19 -2.02 -2.38 13.10
N VAL A 20 -2.05 -1.91 11.85
CA VAL A 20 -2.27 -0.49 11.55
C VAL A 20 -3.64 -0.08 12.04
N GLN A 21 -4.72 -0.74 11.62
CA GLN A 21 -6.10 -0.38 12.00
C GLN A 21 -6.31 -0.35 13.52
N GLU A 22 -5.72 -1.27 14.26
CA GLU A 22 -5.72 -1.33 15.73
C GLU A 22 -4.84 -0.25 16.39
N GLY A 23 -4.06 0.51 15.61
CA GLY A 23 -3.17 1.55 16.10
C GLY A 23 -1.86 1.03 16.70
N LYS A 24 -1.55 -0.26 16.56
CA LYS A 24 -0.28 -0.87 16.98
C LYS A 24 0.87 -0.44 16.07
N LEU A 25 0.60 -0.28 14.78
CA LEU A 25 1.54 0.30 13.80
C LEU A 25 1.07 1.70 13.40
N THR A 26 1.96 2.66 13.60
CA THR A 26 1.76 4.07 13.24
C THR A 26 3.03 4.61 12.58
N PRO A 27 2.95 5.74 11.85
CA PRO A 27 4.14 6.39 11.33
C PRO A 27 5.16 6.64 12.44
N ASN A 28 6.37 6.09 12.28
CA ASN A 28 7.40 6.03 13.31
C ASN A 28 8.73 6.67 12.88
N THR A 29 8.75 7.38 11.75
CA THR A 29 9.90 8.14 11.27
C THR A 29 9.91 9.57 11.81
N GLU A 30 11.11 10.16 11.94
CA GLU A 30 11.28 11.55 12.40
C GLU A 30 10.55 12.57 11.49
N MET A 31 10.43 12.26 10.20
CA MET A 31 9.83 13.14 9.19
C MET A 31 8.30 13.25 9.29
N LYS A 32 7.62 12.44 10.12
CA LYS A 32 6.15 12.44 10.32
C LYS A 32 5.33 12.48 9.01
N ASN A 33 5.86 11.88 7.95
CA ASN A 33 5.32 11.93 6.58
C ASN A 33 4.39 10.76 6.24
N GLY A 34 3.94 10.01 7.26
CA GLY A 34 3.11 8.81 7.08
C GLY A 34 3.90 7.52 6.87
N ILE A 35 5.23 7.58 6.83
CA ILE A 35 6.08 6.39 6.69
C ILE A 35 6.12 5.62 8.02
N CYS A 36 5.92 4.31 7.93
CA CYS A 36 6.07 3.37 9.03
C CYS A 36 7.11 2.31 8.62
N GLU A 37 8.23 2.29 9.32
CA GLU A 37 9.26 1.26 9.23
C GLU A 37 8.75 0.02 9.99
N LEU A 38 8.64 -1.12 9.30
CA LEU A 38 8.20 -2.36 9.92
C LEU A 38 9.31 -2.97 10.80
N PRO A 39 8.98 -3.59 11.95
CA PRO A 39 9.99 -4.01 12.94
C PRO A 39 10.82 -5.23 12.52
N PHE A 40 10.52 -5.85 11.38
CA PHE A 40 11.20 -7.05 10.88
C PHE A 40 11.92 -6.74 9.58
N LYS A 41 13.07 -7.41 9.34
CA LYS A 41 13.87 -7.24 8.12
C LYS A 41 13.56 -8.27 7.04
N PHE A 42 13.07 -9.45 7.41
CA PHE A 42 12.71 -10.54 6.50
C PHE A 42 11.51 -11.35 7.04
N PRO A 43 10.68 -11.96 6.17
CA PRO A 43 10.64 -11.71 4.72
C PRO A 43 10.21 -10.27 4.41
N LEU A 44 10.75 -9.70 3.32
CA LEU A 44 10.35 -8.37 2.87
C LEU A 44 8.90 -8.42 2.38
N VAL A 45 8.05 -7.56 2.92
CA VAL A 45 6.63 -7.44 2.51
C VAL A 45 6.37 -6.21 1.65
N SER A 46 7.33 -5.28 1.66
CA SER A 46 7.36 -4.04 0.86
C SER A 46 8.78 -3.80 0.37
N ASN A 47 8.94 -3.62 -0.93
CA ASN A 47 10.24 -3.41 -1.59
C ASN A 47 10.82 -2.00 -1.38
N GLY A 48 10.20 -1.19 -0.53
CA GLY A 48 10.70 0.09 -0.08
C GLY A 48 11.60 0.01 1.15
N GLY A 49 12.47 -1.00 1.26
CA GLY A 49 13.23 -1.21 2.51
C GLY A 49 12.39 -1.74 3.67
N ASN A 50 11.26 -2.39 3.34
CA ASN A 50 10.23 -2.85 4.27
C ASN A 50 9.40 -1.76 4.96
N ASP A 51 9.43 -0.54 4.44
CA ASP A 51 8.54 0.53 4.89
C ASP A 51 7.15 0.39 4.26
N ILE A 52 6.15 0.93 4.93
CA ILE A 52 4.81 1.16 4.37
C ILE A 52 4.44 2.64 4.51
N TRP A 53 3.56 3.12 3.64
CA TRP A 53 2.98 4.45 3.78
C TRP A 53 1.56 4.34 4.33
N ILE A 54 1.32 4.93 5.50
CA ILE A 54 0.01 5.03 6.14
C ILE A 54 -0.49 6.48 5.99
N THR A 55 -1.65 6.64 5.37
CA THR A 55 -2.40 7.90 5.33
C THR A 55 -3.68 7.72 6.12
N THR A 56 -3.94 8.61 7.08
CA THR A 56 -5.18 8.61 7.88
C THR A 56 -6.00 9.83 7.53
N ASN A 57 -7.26 9.63 7.12
CA ASN A 57 -8.21 10.71 6.96
C ASN A 57 -8.61 11.22 8.35
N LYS A 58 -8.35 12.50 8.62
CA LYS A 58 -8.59 13.11 9.94
C LYS A 58 -10.07 13.25 10.29
N ASN A 59 -10.96 13.24 9.30
CA ASN A 59 -12.38 13.52 9.51
C ASN A 59 -13.17 12.28 9.93
N ASN A 60 -12.81 11.11 9.40
CA ASN A 60 -13.55 9.86 9.62
C ASN A 60 -12.66 8.69 10.09
N GLY A 61 -11.35 8.89 10.24
CA GLY A 61 -10.41 7.88 10.73
C GLY A 61 -10.07 6.77 9.75
N THR A 62 -10.59 6.80 8.51
CA THR A 62 -10.28 5.80 7.48
C THR A 62 -8.81 5.86 7.10
N ARG A 63 -8.22 4.71 6.80
CA ARG A 63 -6.79 4.55 6.54
C ARG A 63 -6.54 3.96 5.16
N THR A 64 -5.55 4.53 4.49
CA THR A 64 -4.98 4.00 3.26
C THR A 64 -3.55 3.57 3.54
N ILE A 65 -3.21 2.34 3.18
CA ILE A 65 -1.90 1.73 3.43
C ILE A 65 -1.30 1.33 2.08
N LYS A 66 -0.12 1.86 1.76
CA LYS A 66 0.63 1.51 0.55
C LYS A 66 1.85 0.66 0.90
N PHE A 67 1.98 -0.46 0.23
CA PHE A 67 3.16 -1.32 0.23
C PHE A 67 3.88 -1.12 -1.11
N TRP A 68 5.16 -0.72 -1.10
CA TRP A 68 5.92 -0.55 -2.34
C TRP A 68 6.19 -1.92 -2.97
N ILE A 69 5.93 -2.02 -4.27
CA ILE A 69 6.45 -3.07 -5.15
C ILE A 69 7.72 -2.55 -5.83
N SER A 70 7.73 -1.27 -6.22
CA SER A 70 8.89 -0.54 -6.70
C SER A 70 8.81 0.92 -6.25
N ARG A 71 9.94 1.47 -5.78
CA ARG A 71 10.05 2.88 -5.36
C ARG A 71 10.21 3.88 -6.50
N GLY A 72 10.30 3.40 -7.75
CA GLY A 72 10.54 4.25 -8.91
C GLY A 72 11.91 4.93 -8.83
N PHE A 73 12.91 4.39 -9.52
CA PHE A 73 14.20 5.07 -9.70
C PHE A 73 14.29 5.61 -11.13
N PHE A 74 14.84 6.82 -11.27
CA PHE A 74 14.88 7.58 -12.54
C PHE A 74 13.47 7.86 -13.09
N GLU A 75 13.18 7.41 -14.31
CA GLU A 75 11.88 7.55 -14.99
C GLU A 75 10.94 6.35 -14.75
N SER A 76 11.34 5.40 -13.90
CA SER A 76 10.48 4.26 -13.60
C SER A 76 9.34 4.68 -12.67
N PRO A 77 8.08 4.31 -12.97
CA PRO A 77 6.97 4.66 -12.12
C PRO A 77 7.01 3.93 -10.77
N GLN A 78 6.36 4.51 -9.77
CA GLN A 78 6.17 3.84 -8.48
C GLN A 78 5.02 2.84 -8.61
N THR A 79 5.16 1.68 -7.98
CA THR A 79 4.13 0.65 -8.02
C THR A 79 3.85 0.14 -6.61
N TYR A 80 2.58 -0.12 -6.33
CA TYR A 80 2.11 -0.41 -4.99
C TYR A 80 1.06 -1.52 -4.97
N PHE A 81 1.05 -2.24 -3.84
CA PHE A 81 -0.18 -2.82 -3.33
C PHE A 81 -0.79 -1.84 -2.34
N ILE A 82 -2.07 -1.53 -2.52
CA ILE A 82 -2.78 -0.54 -1.73
C ILE A 82 -3.97 -1.20 -1.05
N TYR A 83 -4.09 -1.03 0.26
CA TYR A 83 -5.30 -1.29 1.03
C TYR A 83 -5.97 0.03 1.41
N THR A 84 -7.29 0.11 1.30
CA THR A 84 -8.04 1.27 1.81
C THR A 84 -9.48 0.93 2.21
N ASP A 85 -9.91 1.42 3.37
CA ASP A 85 -11.30 1.39 3.83
C ASP A 85 -12.06 2.70 3.51
N ALA A 86 -11.40 3.67 2.88
CA ALA A 86 -12.02 4.93 2.48
C ALA A 86 -12.76 4.77 1.14
N LEU A 87 -14.09 4.91 1.15
CA LEU A 87 -14.93 4.76 -0.05
C LEU A 87 -14.48 5.66 -1.21
N GLU A 88 -14.10 6.90 -0.92
CA GLU A 88 -13.57 7.84 -1.92
C GLU A 88 -12.27 7.34 -2.57
N SER A 89 -11.34 6.78 -1.77
CA SER A 89 -10.10 6.18 -2.29
C SER A 89 -10.39 4.93 -3.10
N GLN A 90 -11.34 4.10 -2.67
CA GLN A 90 -11.77 2.93 -3.43
C GLN A 90 -12.34 3.33 -4.79
N GLN A 91 -13.19 4.35 -4.84
CA GLN A 91 -13.74 4.88 -6.09
C GLN A 91 -12.63 5.40 -7.00
N TYR A 92 -11.71 6.20 -6.46
CA TYR A 92 -10.55 6.71 -7.19
C TYR A 92 -9.73 5.58 -7.84
N TYR A 93 -9.41 4.52 -7.10
CA TYR A 93 -8.64 3.40 -7.65
C TYR A 93 -9.43 2.58 -8.67
N GLN A 94 -10.75 2.43 -8.49
CA GLN A 94 -11.60 1.78 -9.49
C GLN A 94 -11.63 2.57 -10.80
N ASP A 95 -11.75 3.89 -10.73
CA ASP A 95 -11.71 4.76 -11.91
C ASP A 95 -10.35 4.71 -12.60
N LEU A 96 -9.26 4.68 -11.82
CA LEU A 96 -7.91 4.53 -12.36
C LEU A 96 -7.72 3.17 -13.07
N ILE A 97 -8.25 2.08 -12.50
CA ILE A 97 -8.24 0.75 -13.12
C ILE A 97 -9.06 0.74 -14.42
N LYS A 98 -10.21 1.42 -14.44
CA LYS A 98 -11.04 1.51 -15.64
C LYS A 98 -10.34 2.29 -16.76
N ASN A 99 -9.64 3.37 -16.42
CA ASN A 99 -8.99 4.24 -17.39
C ASN A 99 -7.63 3.69 -17.87
N TYR A 100 -6.93 2.94 -17.03
CA TYR A 100 -5.58 2.40 -17.30
C TYR A 100 -5.43 0.93 -16.82
N PRO A 101 -6.24 0.00 -17.34
CA PRO A 101 -6.29 -1.40 -16.88
C PRO A 101 -5.01 -2.20 -17.15
N GLU A 102 -4.20 -1.76 -18.10
CA GLU A 102 -2.93 -2.39 -18.47
C GLU A 102 -1.85 -2.24 -17.37
N HIS A 103 -2.02 -1.27 -16.49
CA HIS A 103 -1.09 -0.97 -15.39
C HIS A 103 -1.74 -1.04 -14.01
N ASN A 104 -3.06 -1.22 -13.93
CA ASN A 104 -3.78 -1.18 -12.66
C ASN A 104 -4.85 -2.26 -12.65
N TRP A 105 -4.95 -3.00 -11.54
CA TRP A 105 -6.02 -3.99 -11.37
C TRP A 105 -6.40 -4.18 -9.91
N LYS A 106 -7.63 -4.66 -9.70
CA LYS A 106 -8.12 -5.06 -8.38
C LYS A 106 -7.46 -6.39 -7.99
N LEU A 107 -7.06 -6.51 -6.73
CA LEU A 107 -6.48 -7.74 -6.19
C LEU A 107 -7.53 -8.51 -5.41
N GLU A 108 -8.18 -7.84 -4.45
CA GLU A 108 -9.17 -8.39 -3.54
C GLU A 108 -10.12 -7.26 -3.09
N GLU A 109 -11.08 -7.56 -2.21
CA GLU A 109 -11.86 -6.52 -1.52
C GLU A 109 -10.95 -5.53 -0.80
N ASN A 110 -11.13 -4.23 -1.04
CA ASN A 110 -10.32 -3.13 -0.51
C ASN A 110 -8.83 -3.13 -0.93
N TRP A 111 -8.41 -4.05 -1.80
CA TRP A 111 -7.01 -4.19 -2.24
C TRP A 111 -6.83 -3.93 -3.74
N PHE A 112 -5.83 -3.12 -4.07
CA PHE A 112 -5.55 -2.66 -5.44
C PHE A 112 -4.06 -2.77 -5.76
N ARG A 113 -3.72 -3.10 -7.01
CA ARG A 113 -2.37 -2.94 -7.57
C ARG A 113 -2.36 -1.70 -8.44
N ILE A 114 -1.57 -0.69 -8.06
CA ILE A 114 -1.56 0.61 -8.71
C ILE A 114 -0.16 0.99 -9.15
N THR A 115 -0.04 1.54 -10.35
CA THR A 115 1.15 2.22 -10.88
C THR A 115 0.91 3.72 -10.88
N GLU A 116 1.67 4.46 -10.07
CA GLU A 116 1.69 5.92 -10.12
C GLU A 116 2.77 6.34 -11.12
N ARG A 117 2.33 6.86 -12.28
CA ARG A 117 3.19 7.57 -13.23
C ARG A 117 3.26 9.03 -12.80
N LEU A 118 4.48 9.54 -12.61
CA LEU A 118 4.75 10.97 -12.44
C LEU A 118 4.51 11.71 -13.76
#